data_AF-A0A016UDJ5-F1
#
_entry.id   AF-A0A016UDJ5-F1
#
_cell.length_a   1.000
_cell.length_b   1.000
_cell.length_c   1.000
_cell.angle_alpha   90.00
_cell.angle_beta   90.00
_cell.angle_gamma   90.00
#
_symmetry.space_group_name_H-M   'P 1'
#
loop_
_entity.id
_entity.type
_entity.pdbx_description
1 polymer ?
#
loop_
_entity_poly.entity_id
_entity_poly.type
_entity_poly.pdbx_seq_one_letter_code
_entity_poly.pdbx_strand_id
1 'polypeptide(L)'
;MFKTAVQLCTGDDEVKESRKLASDIADATVTDTVFPRHSRSHTVGSDISRQNKVPLCLPFISDSISAAVRRCIVQAQLQDDVRLVNIPNENIRSQLVRNRLYDRQCISESCIVCPYGRTGDCAQMGVIYQLQCLTCSETYIGETGRTLGVRIKEHLADKRRGSLITPLGRHKHQSHGGEDFDVKCMILAHETETSARKTLEAFWISVRNPSMNNKNEFLSITNDFMPFVPLCEL
;
A
#
# COMPACT_ATOMS: atom_id res chain seq x y z
N MET A 1 14.80 -11.86 -14.18
CA MET A 1 15.00 -10.53 -14.82
C MET A 1 13.98 -10.27 -15.93
N PHE A 2 13.95 -11.08 -16.99
CA PHE A 2 13.09 -10.81 -18.18
C PHE A 2 11.59 -10.72 -17.92
N LYS A 3 11.02 -11.56 -17.03
CA LYS A 3 9.60 -11.47 -16.64
C LYS A 3 9.27 -10.18 -15.87
N THR A 4 10.23 -9.67 -15.10
CA THR A 4 10.08 -8.42 -14.32
C THR A 4 10.21 -7.20 -15.23
N ALA A 5 11.07 -7.25 -16.24
CA ALA A 5 11.22 -6.18 -17.24
C ALA A 5 9.92 -5.95 -18.06
N VAL A 6 9.20 -7.02 -18.40
CA VAL A 6 7.94 -6.93 -19.16
C VAL A 6 6.77 -6.40 -18.29
N GLN A 7 6.80 -6.64 -16.97
CA GLN A 7 5.74 -6.19 -16.06
C GLN A 7 5.82 -4.70 -15.68
N LEU A 8 6.93 -4.02 -15.97
CA LEU A 8 7.18 -2.65 -15.55
C LEU A 8 6.99 -1.60 -16.66
N CYS A 9 6.85 -2.04 -17.92
CA CYS A 9 6.73 -1.16 -19.09
C CYS A 9 5.37 -1.34 -19.76
N THR A 10 4.73 -0.23 -20.15
CA THR A 10 3.40 -0.23 -20.77
C THR A 10 3.43 0.07 -22.27
N GLY A 11 4.53 0.60 -22.80
CA GLY A 11 4.75 0.79 -24.25
C GLY A 11 5.56 -0.34 -24.90
N ASP A 12 5.22 -0.72 -26.14
CA ASP A 12 5.86 -1.82 -26.87
C ASP A 12 7.37 -1.58 -27.13
N ASP A 13 7.77 -0.32 -27.31
CA ASP A 13 9.17 0.06 -27.54
C ASP A 13 9.99 0.00 -26.23
N GLU A 14 9.41 0.41 -25.11
CA GLU A 14 10.02 0.37 -23.78
C GLU A 14 10.22 -1.08 -23.29
N VAL A 15 9.30 -1.98 -23.66
CA VAL A 15 9.40 -3.42 -23.38
C VAL A 15 10.56 -4.06 -24.15
N LYS A 16 10.78 -3.66 -25.40
CA LYS A 16 11.91 -4.13 -26.22
C LYS A 16 13.25 -3.65 -25.66
N GLU A 17 13.33 -2.38 -25.30
CA GLU A 17 14.55 -1.78 -24.75
C GLU A 17 14.91 -2.41 -23.38
N SER A 18 13.93 -2.58 -22.50
CA SER A 18 14.13 -3.24 -21.20
C SER A 18 14.53 -4.71 -21.32
N ARG A 19 14.02 -5.43 -22.34
CA ARG A 19 14.46 -6.81 -22.63
C ARG A 19 15.90 -6.86 -23.12
N LYS A 20 16.29 -5.94 -23.99
CA LYS A 20 17.66 -5.84 -24.52
C LYS A 20 18.65 -5.59 -23.39
N LEU A 21 18.36 -4.60 -22.54
CA LEU A 21 19.18 -4.26 -21.38
C LEU A 21 19.31 -5.43 -20.39
N ALA A 22 18.22 -6.16 -20.13
CA ALA A 22 18.25 -7.35 -19.28
C ALA A 22 19.08 -8.50 -19.88
N SER A 23 19.18 -8.58 -21.21
CA SER A 23 20.01 -9.56 -21.91
C SER A 23 21.48 -9.17 -21.82
N ASP A 24 21.80 -7.91 -22.08
CA ASP A 24 23.15 -7.38 -22.00
C ASP A 24 23.74 -7.51 -20.59
N ILE A 25 22.92 -7.31 -19.55
CA ILE A 25 23.31 -7.54 -18.14
C ILE A 25 23.54 -9.03 -17.85
N ALA A 26 22.68 -9.91 -18.38
CA ALA A 26 22.85 -11.35 -18.19
C ALA A 26 24.15 -11.84 -18.84
N ASP A 27 24.45 -11.35 -20.04
CA ASP A 27 25.67 -11.67 -20.79
C ASP A 27 26.92 -11.12 -20.09
N ALA A 28 26.83 -9.93 -19.48
CA ALA A 28 27.92 -9.35 -18.67
C ALA A 28 28.17 -10.09 -17.34
N THR A 29 27.14 -10.66 -16.70
CA THR A 29 27.32 -11.48 -15.47
C THR A 29 27.90 -12.87 -15.71
N VAL A 30 27.94 -13.37 -16.94
CA VAL A 30 28.52 -14.69 -17.23
C VAL A 30 30.05 -14.63 -17.29
N THR A 31 30.64 -13.46 -17.56
CA THR A 31 32.07 -13.35 -17.86
C THR A 31 32.95 -12.87 -16.70
N ASP A 32 32.41 -12.21 -15.67
CA ASP A 32 33.23 -11.70 -14.57
C ASP A 32 32.63 -11.96 -13.18
N THR A 33 33.49 -12.48 -12.30
CA THR A 33 33.37 -12.70 -10.85
C THR A 33 32.93 -14.09 -10.36
N VAL A 34 33.97 -14.92 -10.18
CA VAL A 34 34.05 -16.01 -9.20
C VAL A 34 33.86 -15.41 -7.79
N PHE A 35 32.69 -15.63 -7.18
CA PHE A 35 32.52 -15.48 -5.73
C PHE A 35 32.64 -16.86 -5.06
N PRO A 36 33.27 -16.96 -3.87
CA PRO A 36 33.44 -18.22 -3.17
C PRO A 36 32.07 -18.86 -2.88
N ARG A 37 31.88 -20.10 -3.34
CA ARG A 37 30.75 -20.95 -2.93
C ARG A 37 30.84 -21.18 -1.43
N HIS A 38 30.12 -20.41 -0.63
CA HIS A 38 29.71 -20.90 0.68
C HIS A 38 28.73 -22.05 0.44
N SER A 39 29.26 -23.26 0.62
CA SER A 39 28.53 -24.52 0.64
C SER A 39 27.34 -24.37 1.59
N ARG A 40 26.13 -24.34 1.01
CA ARG A 40 24.91 -24.65 1.77
C ARG A 40 25.04 -26.13 2.13
N SER A 41 25.44 -26.43 3.37
CA SER A 41 25.23 -27.75 3.90
C SER A 41 23.73 -27.99 3.94
N HIS A 42 23.24 -28.79 3.00
CA HIS A 42 21.97 -29.47 3.14
C HIS A 42 22.10 -30.42 4.33
N THR A 43 21.74 -29.94 5.52
CA THR A 43 21.33 -30.85 6.60
C THR A 43 19.94 -31.34 6.22
N VAL A 44 19.93 -32.49 5.53
CA VAL A 44 18.80 -33.41 5.50
C VAL A 44 18.50 -33.74 6.96
N GLY A 45 17.35 -33.27 7.45
CA GLY A 45 16.87 -33.50 8.80
C GLY A 45 15.36 -33.57 8.80
N SER A 46 14.86 -34.78 8.59
CA SER A 46 13.52 -35.28 8.92
C SER A 46 12.35 -34.30 8.79
N ASP A 47 11.71 -34.36 7.62
CA ASP A 47 10.25 -34.29 7.52
C ASP A 47 9.60 -35.25 8.54
N ILE A 48 8.36 -34.96 8.95
CA ILE A 48 7.51 -35.66 9.95
C ILE A 48 7.50 -34.97 11.34
N SER A 49 6.71 -33.89 11.45
CA SER A 49 6.04 -33.32 12.67
C SER A 49 5.83 -31.78 12.58
N ARG A 50 5.47 -31.26 11.39
CA ARG A 50 5.40 -29.81 11.13
C ARG A 50 3.99 -29.21 11.04
N GLN A 51 2.93 -30.00 11.24
CA GLN A 51 1.57 -29.59 10.86
C GLN A 51 0.71 -28.94 11.97
N ASN A 52 1.11 -28.96 13.25
CA ASN A 52 0.24 -28.48 14.35
C ASN A 52 0.71 -27.23 15.11
N LYS A 53 1.77 -26.53 14.70
CA LYS A 53 2.25 -25.33 15.42
C LYS A 53 1.61 -24.04 14.90
N VAL A 54 1.01 -23.26 15.79
CA VAL A 54 0.46 -21.93 15.54
C VAL A 54 1.60 -20.93 15.28
N PRO A 55 1.59 -20.17 14.18
CA PRO A 55 2.63 -19.19 13.90
C PRO A 55 2.45 -17.92 14.74
N LEU A 56 3.50 -17.55 15.47
CA LEU A 56 3.65 -16.22 16.09
C LEU A 56 4.48 -15.35 15.16
N CYS A 57 3.84 -14.45 14.42
CA CYS A 57 4.50 -13.57 13.45
C CYS A 57 4.92 -12.25 14.10
N LEU A 58 6.22 -11.94 14.11
CA LEU A 58 6.76 -10.69 14.65
C LEU A 58 7.72 -10.02 13.65
N PRO A 59 7.72 -8.68 13.53
CA PRO A 59 8.74 -7.96 12.76
C PRO A 59 10.15 -8.31 13.25
N PHE A 60 11.10 -8.48 12.33
CA PHE A 60 12.48 -8.78 12.68
C PHE A 60 13.16 -7.54 13.25
N ILE A 61 13.40 -7.50 14.57
CA ILE A 61 14.11 -6.37 15.20
C ILE A 61 15.62 -6.64 15.23
N SER A 62 16.04 -7.75 15.84
CA SER A 62 17.43 -8.23 15.83
C SER A 62 17.48 -9.71 16.22
N ASP A 63 18.59 -10.38 15.92
CA ASP A 63 18.80 -11.78 16.34
C ASP A 63 18.76 -11.94 17.87
N SER A 64 19.26 -10.95 18.61
CA SER A 64 19.25 -10.97 20.08
C SER A 64 17.83 -10.98 20.65
N ILE A 65 16.93 -10.19 20.04
CA ILE A 65 15.52 -10.11 20.43
C ILE A 65 14.78 -11.37 19.99
N SER A 66 14.98 -11.85 18.76
CA SER A 66 14.39 -13.13 18.32
C SER A 66 14.84 -14.30 19.20
N ALA A 67 16.10 -14.31 19.65
CA ALA A 67 16.60 -15.30 20.59
C ALA A 67 15.93 -15.16 21.98
N ALA A 68 15.76 -13.93 22.47
CA ALA A 68 15.04 -13.69 23.72
C ALA A 68 13.58 -14.18 23.65
N VAL A 69 12.86 -13.89 22.56
CA VAL A 69 11.49 -14.36 22.35
C VAL A 69 11.43 -15.90 22.27
N ARG A 70 12.37 -16.54 21.57
CA ARG A 70 12.48 -18.01 21.56
C ARG A 70 12.69 -18.58 22.96
N ARG A 71 13.54 -17.94 23.79
CA ARG A 71 13.71 -18.33 25.20
C ARG A 71 12.41 -18.19 25.99
N CYS A 72 11.65 -17.12 25.80
CA CYS A 72 10.35 -16.93 26.45
C CYS A 72 9.35 -18.03 26.05
N ILE A 73 9.30 -18.41 24.77
CA ILE A 73 8.41 -19.49 24.29
C ILE A 73 8.75 -20.82 24.96
N VAL A 74 10.05 -21.14 25.07
CA VAL A 74 10.52 -22.36 25.76
C VAL A 74 10.22 -22.29 27.25
N GLN A 75 10.46 -21.14 27.90
CA GLN A 75 10.18 -20.95 29.32
C GLN A 75 8.67 -21.06 29.64
N ALA A 76 7.82 -20.64 28.71
CA ALA A 76 6.37 -20.79 28.80
C ALA A 76 5.85 -22.19 28.41
N GLN A 77 6.74 -23.13 28.07
CA GLN A 77 6.42 -24.49 27.62
C GLN A 77 5.59 -24.55 26.32
N LEU A 78 5.66 -23.52 25.48
CA LEU A 78 4.89 -23.39 24.24
C LEU A 78 5.67 -23.82 23.00
N GLN A 79 6.85 -24.42 23.14
CA GLN A 79 7.72 -24.78 22.02
C GLN A 79 7.10 -25.80 21.05
N ASP A 80 6.13 -26.59 21.52
CA ASP A 80 5.44 -27.62 20.74
C ASP A 80 4.16 -27.12 20.07
N ASP A 81 3.61 -26.00 20.55
CA ASP A 81 2.39 -25.39 20.03
C ASP A 81 2.63 -24.13 19.21
N VAL A 82 3.72 -23.40 19.47
CA VAL A 82 3.97 -22.07 18.88
C VAL A 82 5.29 -22.03 18.11
N ARG A 83 5.24 -21.48 16.90
CA ARG A 83 6.42 -21.23 16.07
C ARG A 83 6.62 -19.74 15.85
N LEU A 84 7.77 -19.21 16.29
CA LEU A 84 8.16 -17.84 15.94
C LEU A 84 8.50 -17.74 14.44
N VAL A 85 7.81 -16.83 13.74
CA VAL A 85 8.06 -16.44 12.35
C VAL A 85 8.50 -14.99 12.35
N ASN A 86 9.76 -14.73 12.01
CA ASN A 86 10.26 -13.38 11.84
C ASN A 86 9.81 -12.85 10.48
N ILE A 87 8.95 -11.83 10.48
CA ILE A 87 8.61 -11.07 9.28
C ILE A 87 9.83 -10.20 8.95
N PRO A 88 10.50 -10.40 7.80
CA PRO A 88 11.62 -9.56 7.42
C PRO A 88 11.17 -8.11 7.29
N ASN A 89 11.97 -7.18 7.81
CA ASN A 89 11.74 -5.75 7.57
C ASN A 89 11.80 -5.44 6.08
N GLU A 90 11.18 -4.32 5.69
CA GLU A 90 11.27 -3.74 4.34
C GLU A 90 12.72 -3.83 3.81
N ASN A 91 12.92 -4.63 2.77
CA ASN A 91 14.25 -4.87 2.23
C ASN A 91 14.80 -3.60 1.56
N ILE A 92 16.12 -3.49 1.41
CA ILE A 92 16.74 -2.34 0.74
C ILE A 92 16.12 -2.14 -0.65
N ARG A 93 15.71 -3.21 -1.34
CA ARG A 93 14.98 -3.09 -2.60
C ARG A 93 13.61 -2.42 -2.41
N SER A 94 12.78 -2.73 -1.42
CA SER A 94 11.50 -2.05 -1.20
C SER A 94 11.68 -0.61 -0.69
N GLN A 95 12.77 -0.33 0.02
CA GLN A 95 13.17 1.04 0.37
C GLN A 95 13.69 1.82 -0.85
N LEU A 96 14.46 1.18 -1.74
CA LEU A 96 15.04 1.77 -2.96
C LEU A 96 14.11 1.70 -4.19
N VAL A 97 13.02 0.94 -4.21
CA VAL A 97 12.01 1.06 -5.28
C VAL A 97 11.23 2.38 -5.10
N ARG A 98 11.41 3.07 -3.97
CA ARG A 98 11.06 4.48 -3.82
C ARG A 98 12.03 5.43 -4.55
N ASN A 99 13.09 4.95 -5.22
CA ASN A 99 13.99 5.79 -6.02
C ASN A 99 13.31 6.24 -7.31
N ARG A 100 13.04 7.53 -7.33
CA ARG A 100 12.25 8.37 -8.24
C ARG A 100 12.85 8.60 -9.63
N LEU A 101 13.66 7.69 -10.15
CA LEU A 101 14.33 7.92 -11.44
C LEU A 101 13.38 7.81 -12.67
N TYR A 102 12.17 7.29 -12.48
CA TYR A 102 11.09 7.27 -13.49
C TYR A 102 9.81 7.88 -12.97
N ASP A 103 9.90 8.99 -12.22
CA ASP A 103 8.73 9.73 -11.74
C ASP A 103 7.71 9.87 -12.88
N ARG A 104 6.57 9.16 -12.72
CA ARG A 104 5.51 9.09 -13.72
C ARG A 104 5.00 10.50 -13.93
N GLN A 105 5.46 11.14 -15.00
CA GLN A 105 4.97 12.45 -15.39
C GLN A 105 3.45 12.36 -15.52
N CYS A 106 2.76 13.33 -14.94
CA CYS A 106 1.32 13.39 -15.12
C CYS A 106 1.05 13.70 -16.60
N ILE A 107 0.65 12.70 -17.36
CA ILE A 107 0.28 12.85 -18.78
C ILE A 107 -1.09 13.52 -18.99
N SER A 108 -1.81 13.81 -17.90
CA SER A 108 -3.17 14.35 -17.95
C SER A 108 -3.15 15.86 -17.81
N GLU A 109 -3.55 16.58 -18.86
CA GLU A 109 -3.62 18.05 -18.88
C GLU A 109 -4.58 18.63 -17.81
N SER A 110 -5.68 17.93 -17.51
CA SER A 110 -6.69 18.31 -16.51
C SER A 110 -6.69 17.41 -15.26
N CYS A 111 -5.49 17.10 -14.75
CA CYS A 111 -5.39 16.32 -13.52
C CYS A 111 -5.85 17.11 -12.29
N ILE A 112 -6.76 16.57 -11.48
CA ILE A 112 -7.19 17.21 -10.23
C ILE A 112 -6.37 16.79 -8.99
N VAL A 113 -5.46 15.82 -9.15
CA VAL A 113 -4.62 15.31 -8.05
C VAL A 113 -3.33 16.11 -7.96
N CYS A 114 -2.58 16.18 -9.07
CA CYS A 114 -1.25 16.79 -9.10
C CYS A 114 -1.20 18.28 -8.74
N PRO A 115 -2.19 19.13 -9.05
CA PRO A 115 -2.16 20.55 -8.67
C PRO A 115 -2.15 20.79 -7.16
N TYR A 116 -2.69 19.85 -6.38
CA TYR A 116 -2.81 19.96 -4.92
C TYR A 116 -1.86 19.03 -4.16
N GLY A 117 -1.06 18.24 -4.89
CA GLY A 117 -0.08 17.31 -4.35
C GLY A 117 1.27 17.48 -5.05
N ARG A 118 1.94 16.37 -5.31
CA ARG A 118 3.16 16.32 -6.11
C ARG A 118 2.84 15.83 -7.52
N THR A 119 3.63 16.28 -8.49
CA THR A 119 3.58 15.75 -9.85
C THR A 119 3.75 14.24 -9.84
N GLY A 120 2.80 13.52 -10.43
CA GLY A 120 2.81 12.05 -10.48
C GLY A 120 2.01 11.36 -9.37
N ASP A 121 1.47 12.09 -8.38
CA ASP A 121 0.61 11.52 -7.33
C ASP A 121 -0.65 10.85 -7.91
N CYS A 122 -1.13 11.32 -9.07
CA CYS A 122 -2.25 10.68 -9.77
C CYS A 122 -1.97 9.24 -10.22
N ALA A 123 -0.70 8.86 -10.38
CA ALA A 123 -0.30 7.53 -10.82
C ALA A 123 0.03 6.58 -9.66
N GLN A 124 -0.03 7.06 -8.42
CA GLN A 124 0.25 6.27 -7.22
C GLN A 124 -0.89 5.30 -6.94
N MET A 125 -0.54 4.13 -6.40
CA MET A 125 -1.45 3.04 -6.01
C MET A 125 -1.27 2.72 -4.53
N GLY A 126 -2.27 2.07 -3.92
CA GLY A 126 -2.21 1.69 -2.52
C GLY A 126 -2.15 2.93 -1.63
N VAL A 127 -3.09 3.85 -1.82
CA VAL A 127 -3.11 5.14 -1.14
C VAL A 127 -4.41 5.35 -0.39
N ILE A 128 -4.32 6.04 0.74
CA ILE A 128 -5.45 6.65 1.43
C ILE A 128 -5.43 8.12 1.03
N TYR A 129 -6.56 8.65 0.58
CA TYR A 129 -6.68 10.01 0.07
C TYR A 129 -7.85 10.74 0.71
N GLN A 130 -7.76 12.08 0.69
CA GLN A 130 -8.81 12.99 1.08
C GLN A 130 -9.28 13.77 -0.15
N LEU A 131 -10.59 13.86 -0.33
CA LEU A 131 -11.26 14.82 -1.20
C LEU A 131 -11.84 15.93 -0.35
N GLN A 132 -11.68 17.18 -0.79
CA GLN A 132 -12.23 18.35 -0.15
C GLN A 132 -13.08 19.13 -1.16
N CYS A 133 -14.32 19.45 -0.79
CA CYS A 133 -15.14 20.38 -1.57
C CYS A 133 -14.57 21.80 -1.42
N LEU A 134 -14.27 22.47 -2.52
CA LEU A 134 -13.73 23.83 -2.49
C LEU A 134 -14.79 24.90 -2.21
N THR A 135 -16.07 24.54 -2.21
CA THR A 135 -17.17 25.48 -1.92
C THR A 135 -17.50 25.55 -0.42
N CYS A 136 -17.61 24.39 0.25
CA CYS A 136 -18.01 24.32 1.67
C CYS A 136 -16.94 23.72 2.59
N SER A 137 -15.78 23.34 2.06
CA SER A 137 -14.66 22.74 2.80
C SER A 137 -14.93 21.39 3.46
N GLU A 138 -16.11 20.81 3.27
CA GLU A 138 -16.42 19.44 3.68
C GLU A 138 -15.46 18.45 3.02
N THR A 139 -15.24 17.32 3.67
CA THR A 139 -14.24 16.34 3.25
C THR A 139 -14.81 14.92 3.15
N TYR A 140 -14.22 14.14 2.25
CA TYR A 140 -14.38 12.70 2.12
C TYR A 140 -13.00 12.05 2.23
N ILE A 141 -12.90 10.93 2.93
CA ILE A 141 -11.68 10.10 3.00
C ILE A 141 -12.00 8.74 2.38
N GLY A 142 -11.09 8.25 1.55
CA GLY A 142 -11.23 6.93 0.94
C GLY A 142 -9.88 6.25 0.67
N GLU A 143 -9.90 4.94 0.44
CA GLU A 143 -8.74 4.18 -0.05
C GLU A 143 -8.84 3.80 -1.52
N THR A 144 -7.68 3.52 -2.13
CA THR A 144 -7.63 2.78 -3.38
C THR A 144 -6.39 1.90 -3.52
N GLY A 145 -6.60 0.65 -3.96
CA GLY A 145 -5.55 -0.22 -4.48
C GLY A 145 -5.20 0.04 -5.96
N ARG A 146 -6.00 0.84 -6.68
CA ARG A 146 -5.75 1.23 -8.09
C ARG A 146 -5.01 2.56 -8.15
N THR A 147 -4.71 3.04 -9.35
CA THR A 147 -4.13 4.38 -9.49
C THR A 147 -5.12 5.44 -9.00
N LEU A 148 -4.63 6.41 -8.22
CA LEU A 148 -5.46 7.45 -7.64
C LEU A 148 -6.25 8.21 -8.72
N GLY A 149 -5.62 8.55 -9.84
CA GLY A 149 -6.27 9.23 -10.95
C GLY A 149 -7.46 8.47 -11.54
N VAL A 150 -7.41 7.14 -11.61
CA VAL A 150 -8.56 6.32 -12.06
C VAL A 150 -9.69 6.40 -11.03
N ARG A 151 -9.37 6.22 -9.74
CA ARG A 151 -10.37 6.29 -8.67
C ARG A 151 -11.06 7.64 -8.61
N ILE A 152 -10.30 8.71 -8.78
CA ILE A 152 -10.83 10.07 -8.77
C ILE A 152 -11.71 10.35 -9.98
N LYS A 153 -11.38 9.84 -11.17
CA LYS A 153 -12.25 9.96 -12.36
C LYS A 153 -13.61 9.31 -12.15
N GLU A 154 -13.68 8.17 -11.45
CA GLU A 154 -14.94 7.52 -11.09
C GLU A 154 -15.78 8.41 -10.17
N HIS A 155 -15.17 8.93 -9.09
CA HIS A 155 -15.84 9.85 -8.17
C HIS A 155 -16.38 11.08 -8.88
N LEU A 156 -15.63 11.66 -9.83
CA LEU A 156 -16.10 12.78 -10.64
C LEU A 156 -17.24 12.39 -11.59
N ALA A 157 -17.21 11.19 -12.17
CA ALA A 157 -18.31 10.70 -13.00
C ALA A 157 -19.59 10.48 -12.17
N ASP A 158 -19.46 9.98 -10.96
CA ASP A 158 -20.57 9.81 -10.01
C ASP A 158 -21.13 11.14 -9.51
N LYS A 159 -20.25 12.12 -9.23
CA LYS A 159 -20.62 13.51 -8.95
C LYS A 159 -21.43 14.12 -10.08
N ARG A 160 -20.95 13.99 -11.33
CA ARG A 160 -21.65 14.50 -12.51
C ARG A 160 -23.04 13.88 -12.68
N ARG A 161 -23.16 12.58 -12.42
CA ARG A 161 -24.45 11.85 -12.45
C ARG A 161 -25.39 12.21 -11.30
N GLY A 162 -24.90 12.86 -10.24
CA GLY A 162 -25.70 13.18 -9.05
C GLY A 162 -26.13 11.94 -8.26
N SER A 163 -25.32 10.88 -8.25
CA SER A 163 -25.68 9.62 -7.62
C SER A 163 -25.78 9.73 -6.08
N LEU A 164 -26.99 9.56 -5.54
CA LEU A 164 -27.27 9.70 -4.10
C LEU A 164 -26.65 8.60 -3.22
N ILE A 165 -26.20 7.49 -3.82
CA ILE A 165 -25.49 6.42 -3.10
C ILE A 165 -24.00 6.76 -2.90
N THR A 166 -23.43 7.57 -3.79
CA THR A 166 -22.02 7.94 -3.73
C THR A 166 -21.79 9.16 -2.85
N PRO A 167 -20.65 9.26 -2.14
CA PRO A 167 -20.36 10.41 -1.27
C PRO A 167 -20.50 11.76 -1.98
N LEU A 168 -19.83 11.94 -3.12
CA LEU A 168 -19.84 13.21 -3.85
C LEU A 168 -21.18 13.52 -4.50
N GLY A 169 -21.87 12.52 -5.07
CA GLY A 169 -23.19 12.72 -5.68
C GLY A 169 -24.25 13.10 -4.64
N ARG A 170 -24.22 12.46 -3.47
CA ARG A 170 -25.06 12.83 -2.32
C ARG A 170 -24.76 14.23 -1.81
N HIS A 171 -23.48 14.55 -1.60
CA HIS A 171 -23.04 15.87 -1.15
C HIS A 171 -23.49 16.98 -2.11
N LYS A 172 -23.38 16.74 -3.43
CA LYS A 172 -23.89 17.65 -4.47
C LYS A 172 -25.35 18.03 -4.23
N HIS A 173 -26.20 17.05 -3.93
CA HIS A 173 -27.63 17.26 -3.74
C HIS A 173 -27.94 17.92 -2.39
N GLN A 174 -27.33 17.41 -1.31
CA GLN A 174 -27.67 17.80 0.06
C GLN A 174 -27.07 19.16 0.47
N SER A 175 -25.86 19.46 0.02
CA SER A 175 -25.11 20.65 0.44
C SER A 175 -25.08 21.74 -0.62
N HIS A 176 -25.32 21.41 -1.89
CA HIS A 176 -25.26 22.36 -3.01
C HIS A 176 -26.55 22.41 -3.85
N GLY A 177 -27.63 21.74 -3.43
CA GLY A 177 -28.91 21.79 -4.15
C GLY A 177 -28.85 21.26 -5.59
N GLY A 178 -27.85 20.44 -5.92
CA GLY A 178 -27.62 19.94 -7.27
C GLY A 178 -26.63 20.74 -8.10
N GLU A 179 -26.13 21.87 -7.61
CA GLU A 179 -25.11 22.66 -8.31
C GLU A 179 -23.74 21.96 -8.30
N ASP A 180 -22.95 22.19 -9.34
CA ASP A 180 -21.62 21.59 -9.44
C ASP A 180 -20.60 22.31 -8.54
N PHE A 181 -19.60 21.57 -8.07
CA PHE A 181 -18.55 22.08 -7.19
C PHE A 181 -17.18 21.50 -7.54
N ASP A 182 -16.12 22.27 -7.31
CA ASP A 182 -14.75 21.81 -7.49
C ASP A 182 -14.25 21.03 -6.28
N VAL A 183 -13.34 20.08 -6.55
CA VAL A 183 -12.75 19.24 -5.53
C VAL A 183 -11.22 19.31 -5.57
N LYS A 184 -10.64 19.35 -4.38
CA LYS A 184 -9.21 19.17 -4.16
C LYS A 184 -8.94 17.74 -3.68
N CYS A 185 -7.88 17.12 -4.18
CA CYS A 185 -7.45 15.77 -3.78
C CYS A 185 -6.05 15.80 -3.16
N MET A 186 -5.88 15.13 -2.02
CA MET A 186 -4.59 14.98 -1.32
C MET A 186 -4.38 13.53 -0.91
N ILE A 187 -3.15 13.03 -1.00
CA ILE A 187 -2.76 11.75 -0.41
C ILE A 187 -2.49 11.97 1.08
N LEU A 188 -3.07 11.12 1.93
CA LEU A 188 -2.84 11.12 3.38
C LEU A 188 -1.75 10.13 3.76
N ALA A 189 -1.79 8.93 3.19
CA ALA A 189 -0.83 7.86 3.48
C ALA A 189 -0.72 6.86 2.33
N HIS A 190 0.36 6.09 2.34
CA HIS A 190 0.60 4.98 1.42
C HIS A 190 0.60 3.66 2.20
N GLU A 191 -0.20 2.70 1.75
CA GLU A 191 -0.22 1.33 2.26
C GLU A 191 -0.58 0.36 1.12
N THR A 192 0.33 -0.54 0.79
CA THR A 192 0.16 -1.47 -0.34
C THR A 192 -0.69 -2.67 0.03
N GLU A 193 -0.60 -3.13 1.28
CA GLU A 193 -1.39 -4.25 1.77
C GLU A 193 -2.85 -3.82 1.93
N THR A 194 -3.79 -4.64 1.45
CA THR A 194 -5.19 -4.24 1.35
C THR A 194 -5.88 -4.20 2.71
N SER A 195 -5.61 -5.16 3.59
CA SER A 195 -6.23 -5.16 4.93
C SER A 195 -5.73 -4.00 5.79
N ALA A 196 -4.42 -3.76 5.83
CA ALA A 196 -3.79 -2.64 6.52
C ALA A 196 -4.27 -1.30 5.96
N ARG A 197 -4.37 -1.16 4.63
CA ARG A 197 -4.88 0.07 4.00
C ARG A 197 -6.33 0.36 4.41
N LYS A 198 -7.19 -0.64 4.46
CA LYS A 198 -8.59 -0.49 4.89
C LYS A 198 -8.69 -0.17 6.39
N THR A 199 -7.87 -0.79 7.23
CA THR A 199 -7.79 -0.43 8.65
C THR A 199 -7.31 1.01 8.82
N LEU A 200 -6.31 1.43 8.06
CA LEU A 200 -5.78 2.79 8.10
C LEU A 200 -6.81 3.83 7.60
N GLU A 201 -7.55 3.53 6.53
CA GLU A 201 -8.70 4.34 6.08
C GLU A 201 -9.73 4.50 7.22
N ALA A 202 -10.09 3.42 7.89
CA ALA A 202 -11.04 3.46 9.02
C ALA A 202 -10.51 4.33 10.16
N PHE A 203 -9.22 4.28 10.47
CA PHE A 203 -8.61 5.18 11.47
C PHE A 203 -8.64 6.64 11.04
N TRP A 204 -8.28 6.95 9.79
CA TRP A 204 -8.36 8.30 9.25
C TRP A 204 -9.78 8.88 9.34
N ILE A 205 -10.80 8.07 9.00
CA ILE A 205 -12.21 8.44 9.14
C ILE A 205 -12.56 8.63 10.62
N SER A 206 -12.10 7.75 11.52
CA SER A 206 -12.34 7.86 12.96
C SER A 206 -11.85 9.18 13.55
N VAL A 207 -10.61 9.54 13.20
CA VAL A 207 -9.89 10.67 13.81
C VAL A 207 -10.39 11.98 13.20
N ARG A 208 -10.53 12.04 11.88
CA ARG A 208 -10.90 13.28 11.18
C ARG A 208 -12.40 13.51 11.07
N ASN A 209 -13.21 12.47 11.29
CA ASN A 209 -14.67 12.51 11.21
C ASN A 209 -15.21 13.30 9.97
N PRO A 210 -14.80 12.91 8.75
CA PRO A 210 -15.17 13.62 7.51
C PRO A 210 -16.69 13.58 7.28
N SER A 211 -17.30 14.73 7.01
CA SER A 211 -18.75 14.89 6.89
C SER A 211 -19.36 14.12 5.70
N MET A 212 -18.62 13.91 4.62
CA MET A 212 -19.13 13.23 3.43
C MET A 212 -19.09 11.70 3.54
N ASN A 213 -18.37 11.13 4.52
CA ASN A 213 -18.33 9.68 4.73
C ASN A 213 -19.59 9.21 5.48
N ASN A 214 -20.09 8.02 5.14
CA ASN A 214 -21.21 7.44 5.87
C ASN A 214 -20.73 6.84 7.20
N LYS A 215 -21.42 7.17 8.29
CA LYS A 215 -21.12 6.62 9.63
C LYS A 215 -21.30 5.09 9.73
N ASN A 216 -22.00 4.47 8.78
CA ASN A 216 -22.24 3.03 8.74
C ASN A 216 -21.09 2.22 8.14
N GLU A 217 -20.18 2.86 7.37
CA GLU A 217 -18.99 2.21 6.79
C GLU A 217 -17.92 1.94 7.87
N PHE A 218 -18.07 2.53 9.05
CA PHE A 218 -17.10 2.59 10.14
C PHE A 218 -17.12 1.36 11.07
N LEU A 219 -18.30 0.78 11.34
CA LEU A 219 -18.56 0.05 12.59
C LEU A 219 -17.93 -1.34 12.72
N SER A 220 -17.41 -1.96 11.67
CA SER A 220 -16.92 -3.35 11.75
C SER A 220 -15.42 -3.51 12.00
N ILE A 221 -14.62 -2.45 11.90
CA ILE A 221 -13.14 -2.54 11.98
C ILE A 221 -12.58 -1.73 13.16
N THR A 222 -13.25 -0.69 13.65
CA THR A 222 -12.60 0.24 14.57
C THR A 222 -12.54 -0.21 16.02
N ASN A 223 -13.57 -0.86 16.60
CA ASN A 223 -13.62 -1.06 18.06
C ASN A 223 -12.43 -1.85 18.63
N ASP A 224 -11.98 -2.89 17.95
CA ASP A 224 -10.86 -3.73 18.43
C ASP A 224 -9.50 -3.05 18.24
N PHE A 225 -9.40 -2.13 17.28
CA PHE A 225 -8.16 -1.49 16.89
C PHE A 225 -8.03 -0.01 17.32
N MET A 226 -9.08 0.58 17.89
CA MET A 226 -9.08 1.95 18.46
C MET A 226 -7.90 2.22 19.41
N PRO A 227 -7.48 1.28 20.29
CA PRO A 227 -6.34 1.51 21.19
C PRO A 227 -5.02 1.80 20.46
N PHE A 228 -4.87 1.40 19.19
CA PHE A 228 -3.65 1.60 18.41
C PHE A 228 -3.63 2.89 17.61
N VAL A 229 -4.74 3.63 17.54
CA VAL A 229 -4.83 4.92 16.82
C VAL A 229 -3.74 5.92 17.26
N PRO A 230 -3.40 6.07 18.57
CA PRO A 230 -2.33 6.98 18.99
C PRO A 230 -0.94 6.61 18.47
N LEU A 231 -0.73 5.40 17.98
CA LEU A 231 0.53 4.95 17.38
C LEU A 231 0.65 5.32 15.90
N CYS A 232 -0.45 5.78 15.29
CA CYS A 232 -0.48 6.21 13.91
C CYS A 232 -0.40 7.74 13.85
N GLU A 233 0.43 8.30 12.97
CA GLU A 233 0.55 9.76 12.75
C GLU A 233 -0.64 10.30 11.92
N LEU A 234 -1.83 10.32 12.54
CA LEU A 234 -3.13 10.67 11.92
C LEU A 234 -3.62 12.07 12.31
#